data_AF-A0A1Y2CL44-F1
#
_entry.id   AF-A0A1Y2CL44-F1
#
_cell.length_a   1.000
_cell.length_b   1.000
_cell.length_c   1.000
_cell.angle_alpha   90.00
_cell.angle_beta   90.00
_cell.angle_gamma   90.00
#
_symmetry.space_group_name_H-M   'P 1'
#
loop_
_entity.id
_entity.type
_entity.pdbx_description
1 polymer ?
#
loop_
_entity_poly.entity_id
_entity_poly.type
_entity_poly.pdbx_seq_one_letter_code
_entity_poly.pdbx_strand_id
1 'polypeptide(L)'
;MDYICGRPFTWHYSVNQTLDVAQYLNHGLPQSLSIDNDCKDIVGFVVSPLNQRTSDWFSHQNIKKQRALITNICADFSQSTQTLEVVFFKLNHTLTLDAILQKTITDCLYMRDGGIEQVYYNFAGWPTDDLVLTWYASRNIWTQLDIIDFLLSGWILEFGSRYTINDVVNIVEVYINFTDYLGLPTSLASSEVSNYLDWYNSTDRLSVDATGGFNVLWFNSQNTSLQIRAIQIFCNDPSFSPSDAYNLVKLIWPNIIDTSVRQEIQSCPKVTRDHRFDFYIEFFVFLGFVFVDGGMIIAFTYLVWKYDNTQETKRILTPFNIGFVISILSLLGTNIIYMCYWKLYLSLRILDDSTVIEEGFYYILSYLFPAAWKFSYLYVSYIRSKTLLKRVWPRWADLIGILCYLSAIPFILPIIFSIPEFIHIPGFTPTRTWAVQTASEIMLLLLDMILLTAFVKYVTRINIDAGDSKSDHFDAIPHYGSAASGACLLLCIVALTRPLIEAYLPERADLLTGSITVTVGLMHVVSGILLLMKWRLVSRREWSSHPGAGTVEKRTAGVSGANSTKQMINSRKSTQPETMNGMQSQSEIHSFNIVPSHILIS
;
A
#
# COMPACT_ATOMS: atom_id res chain seq x y z
N MET A 1 -3.32 -51.42 -30.42
CA MET A 1 -3.67 -50.95 -31.76
C MET A 1 -2.91 -49.65 -31.97
N ASP A 2 -2.28 -49.51 -33.13
CA ASP A 2 -2.19 -48.21 -33.78
C ASP A 2 -1.13 -47.23 -33.28
N TYR A 3 0.14 -47.68 -33.26
CA TYR A 3 1.23 -46.83 -33.77
C TYR A 3 0.97 -46.60 -35.27
N ILE A 4 -0.06 -45.82 -35.63
CA ILE A 4 -0.34 -45.64 -37.05
C ILE A 4 0.77 -44.77 -37.61
N CYS A 5 1.70 -45.43 -38.29
CA CYS A 5 2.82 -44.89 -39.05
C CYS A 5 4.06 -44.45 -38.26
N GLY A 6 4.33 -45.07 -37.10
CA GLY A 6 5.69 -45.14 -36.56
C GLY A 6 6.51 -43.84 -36.55
N ARG A 7 5.96 -42.74 -36.01
CA ARG A 7 6.62 -41.61 -35.29
C ARG A 7 5.67 -40.41 -35.25
N PRO A 8 5.78 -39.52 -34.24
CA PRO A 8 4.96 -38.31 -34.17
C PRO A 8 5.22 -37.44 -35.41
N PHE A 9 4.16 -36.87 -36.00
CA PHE A 9 4.19 -35.80 -37.01
C PHE A 9 4.72 -34.46 -36.44
N THR A 10 5.61 -34.54 -35.47
CA THR A 10 6.44 -33.40 -35.10
C THR A 10 7.75 -33.55 -35.87
N TRP A 11 8.53 -32.48 -35.95
CA TRP A 11 9.80 -32.34 -36.68
C TRP A 11 9.64 -31.86 -38.11
N HIS A 12 10.24 -30.69 -38.34
CA HIS A 12 10.46 -29.98 -39.58
C HIS A 12 11.18 -30.84 -40.64
N TYR A 13 10.48 -31.82 -41.17
CA TYR A 13 10.93 -32.52 -42.35
C TYR A 13 10.30 -31.86 -43.56
N SER A 14 11.15 -31.35 -44.45
CA SER A 14 10.72 -31.11 -45.83
C SER A 14 10.10 -32.40 -46.39
N VAL A 15 9.21 -32.29 -47.38
CA VAL A 15 8.58 -33.44 -48.05
C VAL A 15 9.60 -34.54 -48.40
N ASN A 16 10.81 -34.14 -48.79
CA ASN A 16 11.93 -35.05 -49.11
C ASN A 16 12.50 -35.76 -47.88
N GLN A 17 12.64 -35.08 -46.75
CA GLN A 17 13.14 -35.72 -45.52
C GLN A 17 12.09 -36.67 -44.92
N THR A 18 10.80 -36.39 -45.09
CA THR A 18 9.72 -37.32 -44.73
C THR A 18 9.80 -38.58 -45.60
N LEU A 19 10.13 -38.43 -46.88
CA LEU A 19 10.38 -39.54 -47.81
C LEU A 19 11.66 -40.32 -47.47
N ASP A 20 12.75 -39.64 -47.09
CA ASP A 20 14.03 -40.26 -46.73
C ASP A 20 13.93 -41.05 -45.42
N VAL A 21 13.22 -40.51 -44.42
CA VAL A 21 12.93 -41.22 -43.16
C VAL A 21 12.01 -42.42 -43.41
N ALA A 22 11.01 -42.28 -44.28
CA ALA A 22 10.16 -43.39 -44.70
C ALA A 22 10.94 -44.49 -45.46
N GLN A 23 11.91 -44.12 -46.28
CA GLN A 23 12.81 -45.07 -46.96
C GLN A 23 13.80 -45.74 -46.01
N TYR A 24 14.35 -44.99 -45.04
CA TYR A 24 15.25 -45.52 -44.01
C TYR A 24 14.54 -46.56 -43.12
N LEU A 25 13.28 -46.28 -42.72
CA LEU A 25 12.45 -47.22 -41.95
C LEU A 25 12.04 -48.47 -42.76
N ASN A 26 11.92 -48.34 -44.08
CA ASN A 26 11.64 -49.46 -44.99
C ASN A 26 12.80 -50.47 -45.10
N HIS A 27 14.02 -50.08 -44.70
CA HIS A 27 15.19 -50.97 -44.73
C HIS A 27 15.55 -51.57 -43.36
N GLY A 28 14.99 -51.06 -42.25
CA GLY A 28 15.41 -51.44 -40.89
C GLY A 28 14.36 -52.11 -40.00
N LEU A 29 13.08 -52.15 -40.39
CA LEU A 29 12.02 -52.82 -39.63
C LEU A 29 11.51 -54.07 -40.36
N PRO A 30 11.04 -55.11 -39.63
CA PRO A 30 10.38 -56.25 -40.25
C PRO A 30 9.25 -55.76 -41.16
N GLN A 31 9.22 -56.23 -42.41
CA GLN A 31 8.29 -55.84 -43.47
C GLN A 31 6.78 -56.03 -43.16
N SER A 32 6.41 -56.44 -41.95
CA SER A 32 5.02 -56.63 -41.53
C SER A 32 4.35 -55.38 -40.97
N LEU A 33 4.99 -54.20 -40.97
CA LEU A 33 4.43 -52.95 -40.41
C LEU A 33 4.36 -51.77 -41.40
N SER A 34 4.86 -51.90 -42.65
CA SER A 34 4.92 -50.78 -43.61
C SER A 34 3.97 -50.90 -44.83
N ILE A 35 3.02 -51.83 -44.82
CA ILE A 35 2.06 -52.04 -45.92
C ILE A 35 0.61 -52.06 -45.42
N ASP A 36 0.20 -51.10 -44.59
CA ASP A 36 -1.22 -50.85 -44.36
C ASP A 36 -1.66 -49.60 -45.12
N ASN A 37 -2.70 -49.75 -45.95
CA ASN A 37 -3.33 -48.66 -46.69
C ASN A 37 -3.71 -47.49 -45.76
N ASP A 38 -4.02 -47.78 -44.49
CA ASP A 38 -4.31 -46.81 -43.44
C ASP A 38 -3.22 -45.76 -43.27
N CYS A 39 -1.93 -46.10 -43.43
CA CYS A 39 -0.87 -45.12 -43.27
C CYS A 39 -0.79 -44.12 -44.41
N LYS A 40 -1.01 -44.59 -45.64
CA LYS A 40 -1.06 -43.73 -46.82
C LYS A 40 -2.29 -42.84 -46.79
N ASP A 41 -3.42 -43.37 -46.34
CA ASP A 41 -4.67 -42.62 -46.24
C ASP A 41 -4.62 -41.59 -45.08
N ILE A 42 -3.91 -41.85 -43.98
CA ILE A 42 -3.61 -40.85 -42.92
C ILE A 42 -2.73 -39.72 -43.44
N VAL A 43 -1.58 -40.03 -44.05
CA VAL A 43 -0.69 -39.01 -44.61
C VAL A 43 -1.44 -38.20 -45.68
N GLY A 44 -2.22 -38.88 -46.52
CA GLY A 44 -3.08 -38.27 -47.51
C GLY A 44 -4.15 -37.35 -46.90
N PHE A 45 -4.74 -37.74 -45.77
CA PHE A 45 -5.72 -36.92 -45.05
C PHE A 45 -5.08 -35.70 -44.39
N VAL A 46 -3.90 -35.82 -43.78
CA VAL A 46 -3.20 -34.67 -43.18
C VAL A 46 -2.78 -33.66 -44.26
N VAL A 47 -2.31 -34.14 -45.42
CA VAL A 47 -1.88 -33.29 -46.55
C VAL A 47 -3.08 -32.71 -47.32
N SER A 48 -4.17 -33.47 -47.45
CA SER A 48 -5.36 -33.09 -48.21
C SER A 48 -6.62 -33.69 -47.57
N PRO A 49 -7.14 -33.08 -46.48
CA PRO A 49 -8.29 -33.60 -45.74
C PRO A 49 -9.61 -33.51 -46.52
N LEU A 50 -9.59 -32.82 -47.66
CA LEU A 50 -10.74 -32.58 -48.53
C LEU A 50 -10.77 -33.49 -49.77
N ASN A 51 -9.80 -34.39 -49.92
CA ASN A 51 -9.86 -35.40 -50.98
C ASN A 51 -10.96 -36.43 -50.62
N GLN A 52 -11.85 -36.73 -51.57
CA GLN A 52 -12.98 -37.66 -51.36
C GLN A 52 -12.53 -38.97 -50.72
N ARG A 53 -11.43 -39.56 -51.21
CA ARG A 53 -10.91 -40.83 -50.71
C ARG A 53 -10.46 -40.75 -49.24
N THR A 54 -9.80 -39.67 -48.86
CA THR A 54 -9.26 -39.49 -47.50
C THR A 54 -10.36 -39.07 -46.53
N SER A 55 -11.33 -38.28 -46.99
CA SER A 55 -12.55 -37.91 -46.25
C SER A 55 -13.43 -39.14 -45.98
N ASP A 56 -13.65 -39.98 -46.98
CA ASP A 56 -14.40 -41.23 -46.83
C ASP A 56 -13.68 -42.14 -45.83
N TRP A 57 -12.36 -42.33 -45.98
CA TRP A 57 -11.55 -43.09 -45.02
C TRP A 57 -11.66 -42.53 -43.60
N PHE A 58 -11.56 -41.20 -43.42
CA PHE A 58 -11.67 -40.53 -42.12
C PHE A 58 -13.03 -40.79 -41.47
N SER A 59 -14.13 -40.72 -42.24
CA SER A 59 -15.50 -40.95 -41.74
C SER A 59 -15.73 -42.38 -41.22
N HIS A 60 -14.98 -43.36 -41.73
CA HIS A 60 -15.03 -44.77 -41.29
C HIS A 60 -14.15 -45.05 -40.06
N GLN A 61 -13.33 -44.09 -39.62
CA GLN A 61 -12.54 -44.23 -38.41
C GLN A 61 -13.41 -44.04 -37.16
N ASN A 62 -13.00 -44.66 -36.05
CA ASN A 62 -13.65 -44.38 -34.77
C ASN A 62 -13.37 -42.95 -34.29
N ILE A 63 -14.22 -42.45 -33.39
CA ILE A 63 -14.17 -41.06 -32.91
C ILE A 63 -12.82 -40.71 -32.27
N LYS A 64 -12.15 -41.70 -31.67
CA LYS A 64 -10.84 -41.57 -31.04
C LYS A 64 -9.76 -41.24 -32.08
N LYS A 65 -9.71 -41.99 -33.19
CA LYS A 65 -8.81 -41.73 -34.32
C LYS A 65 -9.14 -40.42 -35.02
N GLN A 66 -10.42 -40.12 -35.21
CA GLN A 66 -10.86 -38.86 -35.82
C GLN A 66 -10.42 -37.65 -35.00
N ARG A 67 -10.58 -37.71 -33.67
CA ARG A 67 -10.14 -36.66 -32.73
C ARG A 67 -8.62 -36.48 -32.80
N ALA A 68 -7.84 -37.56 -32.73
CA ALA A 68 -6.39 -37.49 -32.83
C ALA A 68 -5.91 -36.85 -34.15
N LEU A 69 -6.56 -37.16 -35.28
CA LEU A 69 -6.23 -36.56 -36.58
C LEU A 69 -6.56 -35.06 -36.65
N ILE A 70 -7.70 -34.62 -36.10
CA ILE A 70 -8.04 -33.20 -35.98
C ILE A 70 -6.98 -32.47 -35.14
N THR A 71 -6.62 -33.03 -33.98
CA THR A 71 -5.58 -32.46 -33.11
C THR A 71 -4.20 -32.40 -33.79
N ASN A 72 -3.84 -33.39 -34.61
CA ASN A 72 -2.60 -33.39 -35.38
C ASN A 72 -2.59 -32.33 -36.50
N ILE A 73 -3.70 -32.16 -37.22
CA ILE A 73 -3.83 -31.09 -38.23
C ILE A 73 -3.73 -29.71 -37.55
N CYS A 74 -4.34 -29.58 -36.38
CA CYS A 74 -4.24 -28.39 -35.54
C CYS A 74 -2.81 -28.04 -35.10
N ALA A 75 -1.99 -29.07 -34.82
CA ALA A 75 -0.60 -28.94 -34.40
C ALA A 75 0.35 -28.47 -35.50
N ASP A 76 -0.08 -28.46 -36.77
CA ASP A 76 0.75 -28.09 -37.91
C ASP A 76 0.89 -26.57 -38.03
N PHE A 77 1.84 -25.97 -37.31
CA PHE A 77 2.14 -24.52 -37.37
C PHE A 77 2.54 -24.00 -38.76
N SER A 78 2.77 -24.85 -39.75
CA SER A 78 3.02 -24.39 -41.12
C SER A 78 1.77 -23.81 -41.80
N GLN A 79 0.58 -24.16 -41.31
CA GLN A 79 -0.69 -23.63 -41.80
C GLN A 79 -1.16 -22.45 -40.92
N SER A 80 -1.69 -21.37 -41.50
CA SER A 80 -2.28 -20.29 -40.69
C SER A 80 -3.62 -20.70 -40.08
N THR A 81 -4.02 -20.08 -38.95
CA THR A 81 -5.30 -20.39 -38.28
C THR A 81 -6.49 -20.19 -39.22
N GLN A 82 -6.44 -19.15 -40.06
CA GLN A 82 -7.42 -18.90 -41.12
C GLN A 82 -7.49 -20.05 -42.17
N THR A 83 -6.36 -20.69 -42.48
CA THR A 83 -6.32 -21.82 -43.41
C THR A 83 -7.00 -23.04 -42.80
N LEU A 84 -6.74 -23.31 -41.52
CA LEU A 84 -7.38 -24.41 -40.79
C LEU A 84 -8.87 -24.18 -40.58
N GLU A 85 -9.32 -22.95 -40.32
CA GLU A 85 -10.74 -22.60 -40.26
C GLU A 85 -11.47 -23.02 -41.55
N VAL A 86 -10.89 -22.70 -42.72
CA VAL A 86 -11.47 -23.07 -44.02
C VAL A 86 -11.46 -24.58 -44.22
N VAL A 87 -10.38 -25.27 -43.81
CA VAL A 87 -10.26 -26.73 -43.88
C VAL A 87 -11.33 -27.41 -43.02
N PHE A 88 -11.44 -27.03 -41.74
CA PHE A 88 -12.38 -27.64 -40.82
C PHE A 88 -13.83 -27.27 -41.10
N PHE A 89 -14.09 -26.04 -41.57
CA PHE A 89 -15.41 -25.65 -42.07
C PHE A 89 -15.87 -26.59 -43.20
N LYS A 90 -14.99 -26.83 -44.18
CA LYS A 90 -15.29 -27.72 -45.30
C LYS A 90 -15.41 -29.18 -44.86
N LEU A 91 -14.56 -29.65 -43.96
CA LEU A 91 -14.64 -31.00 -43.40
C LEU A 91 -15.97 -31.22 -42.68
N ASN A 92 -16.40 -30.28 -41.84
CA ASN A 92 -17.68 -30.36 -41.11
C ASN A 92 -18.91 -30.21 -42.01
N HIS A 93 -18.78 -29.54 -43.15
CA HIS A 93 -19.86 -29.45 -44.13
C HIS A 93 -19.95 -30.68 -45.04
N THR A 94 -18.81 -31.34 -45.29
CA THR A 94 -18.72 -32.53 -46.16
C THR A 94 -19.07 -33.81 -45.40
N LEU A 95 -18.66 -33.90 -44.13
CA LEU A 95 -18.92 -35.00 -43.24
C LEU A 95 -19.79 -34.50 -42.09
N THR A 96 -20.89 -35.18 -41.78
CA THR A 96 -21.65 -34.90 -40.56
C THR A 96 -20.84 -35.38 -39.35
N LEU A 97 -20.01 -34.49 -38.80
CA LEU A 97 -19.13 -34.79 -37.68
C LEU A 97 -19.92 -34.90 -36.36
N ASP A 98 -19.48 -35.80 -35.49
CA ASP A 98 -19.96 -35.88 -34.11
C ASP A 98 -19.71 -34.56 -33.36
N ALA A 99 -20.59 -34.22 -32.42
CA ALA A 99 -20.50 -32.99 -31.63
C ALA A 99 -19.17 -32.88 -30.86
N ILE A 100 -18.58 -34.00 -30.42
CA ILE A 100 -17.28 -34.04 -29.75
C ILE A 100 -16.16 -33.59 -30.70
N LEU A 101 -16.24 -33.95 -31.98
CA LEU A 101 -15.26 -33.55 -32.99
C LEU A 101 -15.41 -32.08 -33.37
N GLN A 102 -16.65 -31.58 -33.47
CA GLN A 102 -16.93 -30.16 -33.70
C GLN A 102 -16.42 -29.29 -32.56
N LYS A 103 -16.61 -29.74 -31.30
CA LYS A 103 -16.03 -29.10 -30.11
C LYS A 103 -14.50 -29.11 -30.19
N THR A 104 -13.87 -30.25 -30.48
CA THR A 104 -12.41 -30.37 -30.62
C THR A 104 -11.83 -29.40 -31.67
N ILE A 105 -12.51 -29.22 -32.81
CA ILE A 105 -12.11 -28.25 -33.85
C ILE A 105 -12.15 -26.83 -33.30
N THR A 106 -13.26 -26.46 -32.67
CA THR A 106 -13.46 -25.11 -32.11
C THR A 106 -12.42 -24.80 -31.04
N ASP A 107 -12.23 -25.75 -30.13
CA ASP A 107 -11.28 -25.69 -29.02
C ASP A 107 -9.84 -25.51 -29.50
N CYS A 108 -9.45 -26.31 -30.49
CA CYS A 108 -8.14 -26.18 -31.12
C CYS A 108 -7.92 -24.79 -31.74
N LEU A 109 -8.86 -24.34 -32.59
CA LEU A 109 -8.70 -23.09 -33.35
C LEU A 109 -8.63 -21.89 -32.42
N TYR A 110 -9.44 -21.90 -31.36
CA TYR A 110 -9.48 -20.84 -30.36
C TYR A 110 -8.12 -20.63 -29.66
N MET A 111 -7.40 -21.71 -29.37
CA MET A 111 -6.19 -21.69 -28.53
C MET A 111 -4.89 -21.84 -29.31
N ARG A 112 -4.97 -21.97 -30.64
CA ARG A 112 -3.84 -22.35 -31.49
C ARG A 112 -2.65 -21.41 -31.35
N ASP A 113 -2.91 -20.11 -31.39
CA ASP A 113 -1.87 -19.09 -31.37
C ASP A 113 -1.53 -18.61 -29.94
N GLY A 114 -2.21 -19.15 -28.93
CA GLY A 114 -2.00 -18.79 -27.53
C GLY A 114 -0.82 -19.52 -26.87
N GLY A 115 -0.03 -18.78 -26.10
CA GLY A 115 1.00 -19.32 -25.22
C GLY A 115 0.44 -19.88 -23.91
N ILE A 116 1.26 -20.63 -23.16
CA ILE A 116 0.85 -21.29 -21.90
C ILE A 116 0.24 -20.30 -20.89
N GLU A 117 0.83 -19.11 -20.75
CA GLU A 117 0.34 -18.06 -19.84
C GLU A 117 -1.07 -17.59 -20.21
N GLN A 118 -1.33 -17.40 -21.51
CA GLN A 118 -2.65 -16.98 -22.01
C GLN A 118 -3.70 -18.07 -21.77
N VAL A 119 -3.30 -19.34 -21.86
CA VAL A 119 -4.19 -20.48 -21.58
C VAL A 119 -4.60 -20.51 -20.11
N TYR A 120 -3.64 -20.40 -19.20
CA TYR A 120 -3.93 -20.43 -17.77
C TYR A 120 -4.62 -19.16 -17.26
N TYR A 121 -4.31 -18.00 -17.83
CA TYR A 121 -4.97 -16.74 -17.50
C TYR A 121 -6.44 -16.71 -17.91
N ASN A 122 -6.76 -17.21 -19.12
CA ASN A 122 -8.14 -17.23 -19.63
C ASN A 122 -8.99 -18.34 -19.01
N PHE A 123 -8.36 -19.37 -18.44
CA PHE A 123 -9.03 -20.55 -17.87
C PHE A 123 -8.62 -20.79 -16.43
N ALA A 124 -8.67 -19.73 -15.60
CA ALA A 124 -8.44 -19.74 -14.15
C ALA A 124 -9.31 -20.73 -13.33
N GLY A 125 -10.01 -21.66 -13.99
CA GLY A 125 -10.74 -22.77 -13.41
C GLY A 125 -9.89 -24.02 -13.18
N TRP A 126 -9.41 -24.71 -14.23
CA TRP A 126 -8.86 -26.07 -14.04
C TRP A 126 -7.79 -26.43 -15.08
N PRO A 127 -6.56 -26.83 -14.67
CA PRO A 127 -5.52 -27.31 -15.59
C PRO A 127 -5.94 -28.53 -16.42
N THR A 128 -7.00 -29.21 -16.02
CA THR A 128 -7.49 -30.47 -16.62
C THR A 128 -8.73 -30.28 -17.51
N ASP A 129 -9.08 -29.05 -17.88
CA ASP A 129 -10.21 -28.81 -18.80
C ASP A 129 -9.98 -29.45 -20.18
N ASP A 130 -11.03 -30.00 -20.79
CA ASP A 130 -10.98 -30.62 -22.13
C ASP A 130 -10.32 -29.73 -23.18
N LEU A 131 -10.57 -28.42 -23.12
CA LEU A 131 -9.99 -27.44 -24.02
C LEU A 131 -8.48 -27.33 -23.83
N VAL A 132 -8.02 -27.28 -22.57
CA VAL A 132 -6.59 -27.22 -22.20
C VAL A 132 -5.88 -28.51 -22.60
N LEU A 133 -6.51 -29.67 -22.38
CA LEU A 133 -5.98 -30.96 -22.80
C LEU A 133 -5.89 -31.08 -24.33
N THR A 134 -6.92 -30.61 -25.04
CA THR A 134 -6.94 -30.58 -26.52
C THR A 134 -5.88 -29.64 -27.08
N TRP A 135 -5.68 -28.48 -26.43
CA TRP A 135 -4.61 -27.54 -26.74
C TRP A 135 -3.22 -28.13 -26.48
N TYR A 136 -3.02 -28.80 -25.35
CA TYR A 136 -1.76 -29.46 -25.00
C TYR A 136 -1.40 -30.55 -26.03
N ALA A 137 -2.36 -31.41 -26.36
CA ALA A 137 -2.16 -32.48 -27.33
C ALA A 137 -1.88 -31.96 -28.75
N SER A 138 -2.29 -30.73 -29.09
CA SER A 138 -1.96 -30.09 -30.37
C SER A 138 -0.60 -29.39 -30.37
N ARG A 139 0.17 -29.44 -29.29
CA ARG A 139 1.54 -28.90 -29.26
C ARG A 139 2.56 -29.92 -29.76
N ASN A 140 3.72 -29.42 -30.18
CA ASN A 140 4.86 -30.30 -30.45
C ASN A 140 5.42 -30.88 -29.14
N ILE A 141 6.20 -31.95 -29.23
CA ILE A 141 6.71 -32.68 -28.05
C ILE A 141 7.56 -31.80 -27.11
N TRP A 142 8.33 -30.85 -27.63
CA TRP A 142 9.14 -29.97 -26.81
C TRP A 142 8.27 -29.01 -26.02
N THR A 143 7.28 -28.39 -26.66
CA THR A 143 6.31 -27.54 -25.98
C THR A 143 5.45 -28.32 -24.99
N GLN A 144 5.12 -29.59 -25.28
CA GLN A 144 4.47 -30.47 -24.30
C GLN A 144 5.36 -30.70 -23.08
N LEU A 145 6.66 -30.94 -23.27
CA LEU A 145 7.60 -31.06 -22.16
C LEU A 145 7.75 -29.75 -21.39
N ASP A 146 7.82 -28.60 -22.07
CA ASP A 146 7.87 -27.29 -21.41
C ASP A 146 6.62 -27.03 -20.55
N ILE A 147 5.44 -27.51 -20.98
CA ILE A 147 4.20 -27.41 -20.20
C ILE A 147 4.24 -28.32 -18.98
N ILE A 148 4.76 -29.53 -19.11
CA ILE A 148 4.94 -30.46 -17.98
C ILE A 148 5.96 -29.89 -16.99
N ASP A 149 7.07 -29.35 -17.48
CA ASP A 149 8.09 -28.66 -16.71
C ASP A 149 7.48 -27.46 -15.96
N PHE A 150 6.70 -26.62 -16.63
CA PHE A 150 5.99 -25.47 -16.04
C PHE A 150 5.05 -25.88 -14.89
N LEU A 151 4.31 -26.98 -15.06
CA LEU A 151 3.44 -27.54 -14.03
C LEU A 151 4.25 -28.06 -12.85
N LEU A 152 5.25 -28.90 -13.12
CA LEU A 152 6.06 -29.57 -12.10
C LEU A 152 7.00 -28.61 -11.35
N SER A 153 7.38 -27.49 -11.96
CA SER A 153 8.14 -26.41 -11.31
C SER A 153 7.25 -25.41 -10.58
N GLY A 154 5.93 -25.64 -10.51
CA GLY A 154 5.01 -24.90 -9.64
C GLY A 154 4.66 -23.49 -10.12
N TRP A 155 4.96 -23.12 -11.37
CA TRP A 155 4.56 -21.80 -11.91
C TRP A 155 3.05 -21.61 -11.95
N ILE A 156 2.28 -22.69 -12.01
CA ILE A 156 0.82 -22.64 -11.92
C ILE A 156 0.31 -21.96 -10.63
N LEU A 157 1.13 -21.92 -9.57
CA LEU A 157 0.80 -21.26 -8.30
C LEU A 157 0.68 -19.73 -8.43
N GLU A 158 1.28 -19.13 -9.47
CA GLU A 158 1.14 -17.68 -9.74
C GLU A 158 -0.31 -17.30 -10.11
N PHE A 159 -1.12 -18.27 -10.54
CA PHE A 159 -2.55 -18.06 -10.85
C PHE A 159 -3.49 -18.26 -9.65
N GLY A 160 -2.95 -18.33 -8.43
CA GLY A 160 -3.71 -18.14 -7.18
C GLY A 160 -4.33 -19.40 -6.55
N SER A 161 -4.00 -20.60 -7.05
CA SER A 161 -4.45 -21.86 -6.46
C SER A 161 -3.35 -22.50 -5.59
N ARG A 162 -3.72 -23.13 -4.48
CA ARG A 162 -2.80 -23.92 -3.65
C ARG A 162 -2.72 -25.34 -4.19
N TYR A 163 -1.54 -25.76 -4.63
CA TYR A 163 -1.27 -27.14 -5.04
C TYR A 163 -0.18 -27.77 -4.18
N THR A 164 -0.30 -29.08 -3.96
CA THR A 164 0.77 -29.97 -3.51
C THR A 164 1.40 -30.67 -4.71
N ILE A 165 2.58 -31.29 -4.52
CA ILE A 165 3.24 -32.13 -5.53
C ILE A 165 2.28 -33.21 -6.00
N ASN A 166 1.54 -33.85 -5.09
CA ASN A 166 0.57 -34.88 -5.46
C ASN A 166 -0.55 -34.32 -6.36
N ASP A 167 -1.03 -33.11 -6.09
CA ASP A 167 -2.05 -32.48 -6.94
C ASP A 167 -1.50 -32.22 -8.34
N VAL A 168 -0.28 -31.69 -8.45
CA VAL A 168 0.38 -31.44 -9.73
C VAL A 168 0.69 -32.74 -10.48
N VAL A 169 1.12 -33.79 -9.78
CA VAL A 169 1.34 -35.12 -10.37
C VAL A 169 0.04 -35.69 -10.92
N ASN A 170 -1.07 -35.61 -10.16
CA ASN A 170 -2.39 -36.03 -10.65
C ASN A 170 -2.83 -35.24 -11.88
N ILE A 171 -2.55 -33.94 -11.93
CA ILE A 171 -2.81 -33.10 -13.10
C ILE A 171 -1.99 -33.61 -14.30
N VAL A 172 -0.69 -33.82 -14.12
CA VAL A 172 0.19 -34.31 -15.19
C VAL A 172 -0.20 -35.72 -15.65
N GLU A 173 -0.65 -36.59 -14.74
CA GLU A 173 -1.19 -37.90 -15.10
C GLU A 173 -2.41 -37.79 -16.00
N VAL A 174 -3.29 -36.79 -15.82
CA VAL A 174 -4.40 -36.52 -16.74
C VAL A 174 -3.88 -36.16 -18.14
N TYR A 175 -2.80 -35.38 -18.24
CA TYR A 175 -2.18 -35.01 -19.52
C TYR A 175 -1.57 -36.23 -20.22
N ILE A 176 -0.85 -37.07 -19.47
CA ILE A 176 -0.26 -38.32 -19.95
C ILE A 176 -1.35 -39.29 -20.41
N ASN A 177 -2.40 -39.49 -19.60
CA ASN A 177 -3.50 -40.38 -19.94
C ASN A 177 -4.29 -39.89 -21.16
N PHE A 178 -4.47 -38.57 -21.30
CA PHE A 178 -5.12 -37.98 -22.46
C PHE A 178 -4.30 -38.16 -23.74
N THR A 179 -2.98 -37.95 -23.67
CA THR A 179 -2.08 -38.14 -24.82
C THR A 179 -1.90 -39.60 -25.18
N ASP A 180 -1.80 -40.51 -24.20
CA ASP A 180 -1.82 -41.97 -24.42
C ASP A 180 -3.14 -42.42 -25.04
N TYR A 181 -4.26 -41.89 -24.55
CA TYR A 181 -5.55 -42.08 -25.20
C TYR A 181 -5.48 -41.63 -26.66
N LEU A 182 -4.88 -40.50 -27.00
CA LEU A 182 -4.74 -40.09 -28.42
C LEU A 182 -3.68 -40.88 -29.21
N GLY A 183 -2.93 -41.80 -28.57
CA GLY A 183 -1.84 -42.55 -29.21
C GLY A 183 -0.58 -41.72 -29.46
N LEU A 184 -0.40 -40.62 -28.73
CA LEU A 184 0.76 -39.73 -28.82
C LEU A 184 1.89 -40.21 -27.89
N PRO A 185 3.17 -39.84 -28.16
CA PRO A 185 4.30 -40.27 -27.32
C PRO A 185 4.22 -39.71 -25.90
N THR A 186 4.23 -40.59 -24.89
CA THR A 186 4.15 -40.22 -23.46
C THR A 186 5.42 -40.47 -22.67
N SER A 187 6.34 -41.29 -23.17
CA SER A 187 7.52 -41.76 -22.43
C SER A 187 8.43 -40.64 -21.93
N LEU A 188 8.56 -39.55 -22.69
CA LEU A 188 9.36 -38.39 -22.28
C LEU A 188 8.69 -37.63 -21.13
N ALA A 189 7.38 -37.40 -21.21
CA ALA A 189 6.63 -36.75 -20.14
C ALA A 189 6.65 -37.60 -18.85
N SER A 190 6.47 -38.92 -18.95
CA SER A 190 6.57 -39.83 -17.80
C SER A 190 7.99 -39.87 -17.20
N SER A 191 9.03 -39.80 -18.04
CA SER A 191 10.41 -39.70 -17.57
C SER A 191 10.65 -38.38 -16.83
N GLU A 192 10.10 -37.28 -17.31
CA GLU A 192 10.24 -35.96 -16.69
C GLU A 192 9.57 -35.93 -15.31
N VAL A 193 8.36 -36.47 -15.19
CA VAL A 193 7.67 -36.64 -13.89
C VAL A 193 8.52 -37.44 -12.92
N SER A 194 9.13 -38.53 -13.38
CA SER A 194 9.99 -39.37 -12.54
C SER A 194 11.21 -38.60 -12.04
N ASN A 195 11.88 -37.85 -12.92
CA ASN A 195 13.02 -37.01 -12.55
C ASN A 195 12.66 -35.96 -11.49
N TYR A 196 11.51 -35.29 -11.65
CA TYR A 196 11.02 -34.31 -10.68
C TYR A 196 10.65 -34.95 -9.35
N LEU A 197 9.97 -36.10 -9.36
CA LEU A 197 9.64 -36.84 -8.13
C LEU A 197 10.90 -37.31 -7.40
N ASP A 198 11.90 -37.81 -8.13
CA ASP A 198 13.19 -38.19 -7.55
C ASP A 198 13.86 -36.98 -6.90
N TRP A 199 13.85 -35.83 -7.57
CA TRP A 199 14.36 -34.58 -6.99
C TRP A 199 13.59 -34.23 -5.70
N TYR A 200 12.25 -34.22 -5.74
CA TYR A 200 11.39 -33.81 -4.61
C TYR A 200 11.55 -34.72 -3.39
N ASN A 201 11.78 -36.01 -3.64
CA ASN A 201 12.03 -37.00 -2.60
C ASN A 201 13.47 -36.94 -2.07
N SER A 202 14.43 -36.46 -2.88
CA SER A 202 15.85 -36.41 -2.52
C SER A 202 16.26 -35.14 -1.77
N THR A 203 15.48 -34.06 -1.85
CA THR A 203 15.79 -32.81 -1.16
C THR A 203 15.16 -32.73 0.23
N ASP A 204 15.91 -32.19 1.19
CA ASP A 204 15.41 -31.76 2.50
C ASP A 204 15.53 -30.23 2.70
N ARG A 205 15.84 -29.50 1.62
CA ARG A 205 16.17 -28.08 1.66
C ARG A 205 15.49 -27.27 0.56
N LEU A 206 15.26 -25.99 0.87
CA LEU A 206 14.90 -24.96 -0.10
C LEU A 206 16.12 -24.63 -0.97
N SER A 207 15.90 -24.45 -2.27
CA SER A 207 16.96 -24.10 -3.23
C SER A 207 17.14 -22.59 -3.35
N VAL A 208 18.38 -22.14 -3.50
CA VAL A 208 18.74 -20.74 -3.79
C VAL A 208 18.26 -20.33 -5.18
N ASP A 209 18.27 -21.27 -6.14
CA ASP A 209 18.22 -20.97 -7.58
C ASP A 209 17.05 -21.63 -8.31
N ALA A 210 15.97 -21.96 -7.59
CA ALA A 210 14.77 -22.52 -8.22
C ALA A 210 13.72 -21.42 -8.33
N THR A 211 13.33 -21.11 -9.57
CA THR A 211 12.15 -20.30 -9.93
C THR A 211 11.04 -20.45 -8.89
N GLY A 212 10.53 -19.33 -8.37
CA GLY A 212 9.80 -19.25 -7.10
C GLY A 212 8.73 -20.32 -6.85
N GLY A 213 8.03 -20.77 -7.90
CA GLY A 213 7.02 -21.83 -7.83
C GLY A 213 7.53 -23.17 -7.27
N PHE A 214 8.78 -23.52 -7.55
CA PHE A 214 9.33 -24.83 -7.23
C PHE A 214 9.46 -25.01 -5.71
N ASN A 215 10.06 -24.01 -5.07
CA ASN A 215 10.23 -24.00 -3.62
C ASN A 215 8.87 -23.97 -2.90
N VAL A 216 7.88 -23.25 -3.45
CA VAL A 216 6.52 -23.19 -2.87
C VAL A 216 5.83 -24.55 -2.97
N LEU A 217 5.89 -25.20 -4.15
CA LEU A 217 5.26 -26.50 -4.36
C LEU A 217 5.85 -27.59 -3.45
N TRP A 218 7.18 -27.65 -3.36
CA TRP A 218 7.85 -28.58 -2.44
C TRP A 218 7.46 -28.30 -0.99
N PHE A 219 7.57 -27.04 -0.55
CA PHE A 219 7.33 -26.64 0.84
C PHE A 219 5.89 -26.96 1.27
N ASN A 220 4.90 -26.67 0.43
CA ASN A 220 3.49 -26.96 0.70
C ASN A 220 3.16 -28.45 0.81
N SER A 221 3.99 -29.29 0.18
CA SER A 221 3.81 -30.75 0.19
C SER A 221 4.43 -31.43 1.40
N GLN A 222 5.26 -30.70 2.15
CA GLN A 222 5.90 -31.22 3.35
C GLN A 222 4.98 -31.13 4.56
N ASN A 223 5.18 -32.03 5.52
CA ASN A 223 4.57 -31.90 6.84
C ASN A 223 5.22 -30.76 7.64
N THR A 224 4.54 -30.29 8.70
CA THR A 224 5.01 -29.23 9.60
C THR A 224 6.45 -29.44 10.09
N SER A 225 6.83 -30.67 10.45
CA SER A 225 8.17 -30.96 10.97
C SER A 225 9.26 -30.73 9.94
N LEU A 226 9.02 -31.15 8.68
CA LEU A 226 9.96 -30.95 7.58
C LEU A 226 9.98 -29.49 7.13
N GLN A 227 8.84 -28.80 7.14
CA GLN A 227 8.78 -27.36 6.89
C GLN A 227 9.63 -26.57 7.91
N ILE A 228 9.47 -26.84 9.21
CA ILE A 228 10.28 -26.21 10.27
C ILE A 228 11.78 -26.50 10.04
N ARG A 229 12.14 -27.77 9.78
CA ARG A 229 13.54 -28.15 9.52
C ARG A 229 14.11 -27.44 8.29
N ALA A 230 13.32 -27.33 7.22
CA ALA A 230 13.72 -26.64 6.00
C ALA A 230 14.00 -25.16 6.26
N ILE A 231 13.13 -24.48 7.02
CA ILE A 231 13.34 -23.10 7.47
C ILE A 231 14.60 -23.00 8.32
N GLN A 232 14.83 -23.90 9.26
CA GLN A 232 16.05 -23.91 10.08
C GLN A 232 17.33 -24.05 9.25
N ILE A 233 17.34 -24.96 8.28
CA ILE A 233 18.47 -25.14 7.35
C ILE A 233 18.69 -23.86 6.56
N PHE A 234 17.64 -23.35 5.94
CA PHE A 234 17.63 -22.12 5.16
C PHE A 234 18.14 -20.90 5.96
N CYS A 235 17.66 -20.72 7.19
CA CYS A 235 18.08 -19.63 8.08
C CYS A 235 19.56 -19.68 8.41
N ASN A 236 20.16 -20.87 8.45
CA ASN A 236 21.57 -21.08 8.76
C ASN A 236 22.47 -21.18 7.52
N ASP A 237 21.92 -21.40 6.32
CA ASP A 237 22.70 -21.65 5.09
C ASP A 237 23.36 -20.37 4.51
N PRO A 238 24.69 -20.21 4.62
CA PRO A 238 25.38 -18.97 4.23
C PRO A 238 25.23 -18.59 2.74
N SER A 239 24.76 -19.50 1.88
CA SER A 239 24.49 -19.20 0.47
C SER A 239 23.32 -18.23 0.25
N PHE A 240 22.36 -18.16 1.19
CA PHE A 240 21.25 -17.21 1.11
C PHE A 240 21.63 -15.84 1.65
N SER A 241 21.49 -14.80 0.82
CA SER A 241 21.47 -13.43 1.31
C SER A 241 20.16 -13.14 2.06
N PRO A 242 20.14 -12.17 2.99
CA PRO A 242 18.90 -11.77 3.66
C PRO A 242 17.78 -11.34 2.68
N SER A 243 18.13 -10.68 1.57
CA SER A 243 17.19 -10.28 0.52
C SER A 243 16.56 -11.50 -0.16
N ASP A 244 17.36 -12.47 -0.56
CA ASP A 244 16.86 -13.69 -1.21
C ASP A 244 16.01 -14.50 -0.24
N ALA A 245 16.44 -14.55 1.02
CA ALA A 245 15.69 -15.20 2.08
C ALA A 245 14.31 -14.56 2.28
N TYR A 246 14.24 -13.23 2.32
CA TYR A 246 12.99 -12.51 2.45
C TYR A 246 12.07 -12.73 1.25
N ASN A 247 12.61 -12.65 0.03
CA ASN A 247 11.84 -12.88 -1.20
C ASN A 247 11.26 -14.30 -1.25
N LEU A 248 12.06 -15.30 -0.88
CA LEU A 248 11.59 -16.68 -0.81
C LEU A 248 10.48 -16.86 0.23
N VAL A 249 10.67 -16.30 1.43
CA VAL A 249 9.63 -16.34 2.48
C VAL A 249 8.36 -15.67 2.00
N LYS A 250 8.43 -14.51 1.34
CA LYS A 250 7.26 -13.81 0.79
C LYS A 250 6.46 -14.69 -0.18
N LEU A 251 7.13 -15.55 -0.95
CA LEU A 251 6.48 -16.48 -1.88
C LEU A 251 5.79 -17.64 -1.17
N ILE A 252 6.44 -18.26 -0.18
CA ILE A 252 5.85 -19.40 0.55
C ILE A 252 4.80 -18.96 1.58
N TRP A 253 4.93 -17.75 2.13
CA TRP A 253 4.15 -17.24 3.26
C TRP A 253 2.63 -17.41 3.11
N PRO A 254 2.00 -17.03 1.98
CA PRO A 254 0.54 -17.15 1.81
C PRO A 254 0.03 -18.60 1.87
N ASN A 255 0.92 -19.58 1.75
CA ASN A 255 0.58 -21.00 1.69
C ASN A 255 0.81 -21.74 3.01
N ILE A 256 1.43 -21.09 4.01
CA ILE A 256 1.73 -21.71 5.31
C ILE A 256 0.48 -21.70 6.18
N ILE A 257 -0.02 -22.88 6.56
CA ILE A 257 -1.20 -23.03 7.42
C ILE A 257 -0.78 -23.15 8.90
N ASP A 258 0.32 -23.85 9.18
CA ASP A 258 0.74 -24.15 10.55
C ASP A 258 1.42 -22.95 11.22
N THR A 259 0.92 -22.55 12.38
CA THR A 259 1.43 -21.42 13.17
C THR A 259 2.85 -21.66 13.69
N SER A 260 3.25 -22.92 13.89
CA SER A 260 4.60 -23.28 14.35
C SER A 260 5.65 -23.00 13.28
N VAL A 261 5.32 -23.27 12.02
CA VAL A 261 6.20 -22.97 10.86
C VAL A 261 6.37 -21.45 10.71
N ARG A 262 5.26 -20.72 10.87
CA ARG A 262 5.27 -19.25 10.87
C ARG A 262 6.17 -18.68 11.96
N GLN A 263 6.08 -19.20 13.18
CA GLN A 263 6.95 -18.81 14.29
C GLN A 263 8.43 -19.09 14.00
N GLU A 264 8.76 -20.24 13.38
CA GLU A 264 10.13 -20.55 13.00
C GLU A 264 10.68 -19.52 12.00
N ILE A 265 9.88 -19.16 10.98
CA ILE A 265 10.25 -18.12 10.00
C ILE A 265 10.49 -16.76 10.67
N GLN A 266 9.66 -16.37 11.64
CA GLN A 266 9.83 -15.12 12.38
C GLN A 266 11.07 -15.13 13.27
N SER A 267 11.48 -16.29 13.75
CA SER A 267 12.72 -16.45 14.52
C SER A 267 13.96 -16.38 13.62
N CYS A 268 13.79 -16.57 12.31
CA CYS A 268 14.87 -16.58 11.33
C CYS A 268 15.62 -15.25 11.26
N PRO A 269 16.92 -15.20 11.59
CA PRO A 269 17.69 -13.97 11.53
C PRO A 269 17.77 -13.42 10.12
N LYS A 270 17.90 -14.23 9.06
CA LYS A 270 18.06 -13.71 7.69
C LYS A 270 16.83 -13.01 7.14
N VAL A 271 15.65 -13.55 7.46
CA VAL A 271 14.37 -12.96 7.05
C VAL A 271 14.11 -11.67 7.83
N THR A 272 14.55 -11.63 9.09
CA THR A 272 14.26 -10.51 9.98
C THR A 272 15.36 -9.45 10.05
N ARG A 273 16.63 -9.74 9.73
CA ARG A 273 17.80 -8.89 10.05
C ARG A 273 17.84 -7.59 9.26
N ASP A 274 17.63 -7.63 7.95
CA ASP A 274 17.72 -6.42 7.12
C ASP A 274 16.59 -5.44 7.48
N HIS A 275 15.38 -5.95 7.69
CA HIS A 275 14.25 -5.13 8.15
C HIS A 275 14.31 -4.76 9.64
N ARG A 276 14.99 -5.56 10.47
CA ARG A 276 15.23 -5.22 11.88
C ARG A 276 16.11 -4.00 12.00
N PHE A 277 17.11 -3.79 11.13
CA PHE A 277 17.98 -2.62 11.24
C PHE A 277 17.24 -1.32 10.97
N ASP A 278 16.45 -1.25 9.90
CA ASP A 278 15.59 -0.10 9.59
C ASP A 278 14.56 0.11 10.72
N PHE A 279 13.96 -0.97 11.22
CA PHE A 279 13.09 -0.91 12.40
C PHE A 279 13.79 -0.36 13.64
N TYR A 280 15.00 -0.82 13.96
CA TYR A 280 15.72 -0.35 15.13
C TYR A 280 16.04 1.14 15.00
N ILE A 281 16.47 1.60 13.82
CA ILE A 281 16.69 3.02 13.58
C ILE A 281 15.42 3.82 13.86
N GLU A 282 14.30 3.45 13.22
CA GLU A 282 13.03 4.18 13.40
C GLU A 282 12.55 4.11 14.85
N PHE A 283 12.59 2.92 15.48
CA PHE A 283 12.24 2.74 16.89
C PHE A 283 13.05 3.65 17.81
N PHE A 284 14.37 3.72 17.62
CA PHE A 284 15.24 4.57 18.43
C PHE A 284 15.03 6.07 18.13
N VAL A 285 14.68 6.44 16.89
CA VAL A 285 14.31 7.82 16.54
C VAL A 285 13.03 8.22 17.28
N PHE A 286 11.95 7.43 17.20
CA PHE A 286 10.71 7.72 17.90
C PHE A 286 10.87 7.66 19.43
N LEU A 287 11.68 6.73 19.95
CA LEU A 287 12.04 6.71 21.37
C LEU A 287 12.78 8.00 21.78
N GLY A 288 13.70 8.48 20.95
CA GLY A 288 14.36 9.77 21.12
C GLY A 288 13.35 10.92 21.16
N PHE A 289 12.37 10.93 20.27
CA PHE A 289 11.28 11.92 20.28
C PHE A 289 10.39 11.83 21.52
N VAL A 290 10.10 10.63 22.05
CA VAL A 290 9.41 10.48 23.35
C VAL A 290 10.18 11.18 24.49
N PHE A 291 11.51 11.06 24.52
CA PHE A 291 12.31 11.80 25.50
C PHE A 291 12.27 13.31 25.29
N VAL A 292 12.25 13.77 24.04
CA VAL A 292 12.08 15.20 23.71
C VAL A 292 10.73 15.71 24.20
N ASP A 293 9.64 14.97 23.99
CA ASP A 293 8.31 15.30 24.50
C ASP A 293 8.27 15.36 26.01
N GLY A 294 8.84 14.36 26.69
CA GLY A 294 8.98 14.36 28.15
C GLY A 294 9.72 15.61 28.66
N GLY A 295 10.82 15.98 28.00
CA GLY A 295 11.55 17.22 28.27
C GLY A 295 10.69 18.48 28.05
N MET A 296 9.91 18.54 26.97
CA MET A 296 8.99 19.64 26.70
C MET A 296 7.88 19.75 27.75
N ILE A 297 7.30 18.64 28.21
CA ILE A 297 6.29 18.60 29.28
C ILE A 297 6.88 19.13 30.59
N ILE A 298 8.06 18.64 30.97
CA ILE A 298 8.75 19.09 32.20
C ILE A 298 9.05 20.59 32.13
N ALA A 299 9.64 21.06 31.03
CA ALA A 299 9.96 22.47 30.84
C ALA A 299 8.70 23.36 30.83
N PHE A 300 7.62 22.91 30.18
CA PHE A 300 6.35 23.63 30.17
C PHE A 300 5.72 23.69 31.58
N THR A 301 5.71 22.58 32.30
CA THR A 301 5.18 22.50 33.67
C THR A 301 5.96 23.39 34.60
N TYR A 302 7.30 23.39 34.50
CA TYR A 302 8.17 24.31 35.23
C TYR A 302 7.86 25.78 34.92
N LEU A 303 7.67 26.14 33.65
CA LEU A 303 7.31 27.50 33.25
C LEU A 303 5.95 27.94 33.81
N VAL A 304 4.96 27.05 33.80
CA VAL A 304 3.63 27.34 34.35
C VAL A 304 3.71 27.48 35.87
N TRP A 305 4.37 26.55 36.56
CA TRP A 305 4.55 26.57 38.01
C TRP A 305 5.31 27.83 38.47
N LYS A 306 6.44 28.14 37.84
CA LYS A 306 7.26 29.30 38.17
C LYS A 306 6.48 30.61 38.00
N TYR A 307 5.63 30.69 36.97
CA TYR A 307 4.82 31.88 36.70
C TYR A 307 3.65 32.03 37.68
N ASP A 308 3.05 30.93 38.13
CA ASP A 308 1.88 30.94 39.03
C ASP A 308 2.22 31.25 40.48
N ASN A 309 3.45 30.95 40.93
CA ASN A 309 3.92 31.24 42.29
C ASN A 309 3.99 32.76 42.63
N THR A 310 3.51 33.62 41.75
CA THR A 310 3.46 35.09 41.90
C THR A 310 2.05 35.70 41.88
N GLN A 311 0.98 35.00 41.44
CA GLN A 311 -0.41 35.52 41.44
C GLN A 311 -1.48 34.44 41.08
N GLU A 312 -2.69 34.54 41.69
CA GLU A 312 -3.93 33.72 41.55
C GLU A 312 -4.02 32.63 40.44
N THR A 313 -4.41 31.42 40.88
CA THR A 313 -4.61 30.14 40.13
C THR A 313 -5.41 30.20 38.82
N LYS A 314 -6.15 31.27 38.54
CA LYS A 314 -6.89 31.47 37.26
C LYS A 314 -5.97 31.56 36.03
N ARG A 315 -4.64 31.67 36.20
CA ARG A 315 -3.66 31.78 35.11
C ARG A 315 -3.11 30.44 34.59
N ILE A 316 -3.28 29.33 35.31
CA ILE A 316 -2.80 28.01 34.86
C ILE A 316 -3.63 27.52 33.66
N LEU A 317 -4.96 27.59 33.75
CA LEU A 317 -5.90 27.04 32.76
C LEU A 317 -6.23 28.04 31.63
N THR A 318 -5.24 28.79 31.16
CA THR A 318 -5.47 29.64 29.99
C THR A 318 -5.72 28.78 28.75
N PRO A 319 -6.55 29.24 27.79
CA PRO A 319 -6.80 28.52 26.54
C PRO A 319 -5.51 28.15 25.79
N PHE A 320 -4.50 29.05 25.84
CA PHE A 320 -3.18 28.79 25.28
C PHE A 320 -2.49 27.58 25.95
N ASN A 321 -2.49 27.52 27.28
CA ASN A 321 -1.83 26.44 28.02
C ASN A 321 -2.50 25.09 27.74
N ILE A 322 -3.84 25.07 27.72
CA ILE A 322 -4.60 23.85 27.42
C ILE A 322 -4.28 23.36 25.99
N GLY A 323 -4.37 24.25 25.00
CA GLY A 323 -4.06 23.90 23.61
C GLY A 323 -2.61 23.42 23.44
N PHE A 324 -1.66 24.06 24.11
CA PHE A 324 -0.25 23.68 24.02
C PHE A 324 0.05 22.33 24.69
N VAL A 325 -0.58 22.02 25.84
CA VAL A 325 -0.47 20.69 26.46
C VAL A 325 -1.05 19.62 25.56
N ILE A 326 -2.23 19.87 24.95
CA ILE A 326 -2.83 18.94 23.98
C ILE A 326 -1.88 18.72 22.80
N SER A 327 -1.20 19.76 22.32
CA SER A 327 -0.20 19.64 21.26
C SER A 327 0.96 18.72 21.65
N ILE A 328 1.56 18.89 22.83
CA ILE A 328 2.66 18.02 23.28
C ILE A 328 2.18 16.59 23.54
N LEU A 329 1.02 16.40 24.18
CA LEU A 329 0.44 15.07 24.38
C LEU A 329 0.10 14.39 23.04
N SER A 330 -0.27 15.18 22.03
CA SER A 330 -0.51 14.66 20.69
C SER A 330 0.77 14.16 20.02
N LEU A 331 1.90 14.86 20.22
CA LEU A 331 3.22 14.38 19.78
C LEU A 331 3.61 13.09 20.50
N LEU A 332 3.46 13.06 21.83
CA LEU A 332 3.79 11.88 22.63
C LEU A 332 2.99 10.67 22.18
N GLY A 333 1.69 10.84 21.98
CA GLY A 333 0.83 9.79 21.43
C GLY A 333 1.29 9.36 20.03
N THR A 334 1.57 10.32 19.14
CA THR A 334 2.09 10.05 17.79
C THR A 334 3.36 9.18 17.84
N ASN A 335 4.33 9.52 18.68
CA ASN A 335 5.59 8.79 18.80
C ASN A 335 5.38 7.38 19.36
N ILE A 336 4.57 7.23 20.42
CA ILE A 336 4.25 5.92 21.00
C ILE A 336 3.56 5.03 19.96
N ILE A 337 2.62 5.59 19.19
CA ILE A 337 1.90 4.85 18.17
C ILE A 337 2.81 4.46 17.03
N TYR A 338 3.69 5.33 16.54
CA TYR A 338 4.64 4.92 15.50
C TYR A 338 5.61 3.85 16.02
N MET A 339 6.05 3.89 17.29
CA MET A 339 6.83 2.80 17.87
C MET A 339 6.05 1.47 17.90
N CYS A 340 4.78 1.50 18.30
CA CYS A 340 3.92 0.31 18.35
C CYS A 340 3.54 -0.18 16.95
N TYR A 341 3.17 0.72 16.05
CA TYR A 341 2.81 0.47 14.67
C TYR A 341 3.98 -0.13 13.90
N TRP A 342 5.20 0.41 14.02
CA TRP A 342 6.36 -0.16 13.36
C TRP A 342 6.76 -1.53 13.92
N LYS A 343 6.59 -1.74 15.24
CA LYS A 343 6.77 -3.05 15.86
C LYS A 343 5.76 -4.05 15.30
N LEU A 344 4.51 -3.61 15.13
CA LEU A 344 3.45 -4.43 14.54
C LEU A 344 3.69 -4.66 13.05
N TYR A 345 4.06 -3.65 12.27
CA TYR A 345 4.35 -3.72 10.83
C TYR A 345 5.49 -4.68 10.52
N LEU A 346 6.58 -4.65 11.30
CA LEU A 346 7.68 -5.61 11.19
C LEU A 346 7.21 -7.04 11.50
N SER A 347 6.29 -7.17 12.46
CA SER A 347 5.69 -8.45 12.79
C SER A 347 4.80 -8.92 11.63
N LEU A 348 3.92 -8.06 11.10
CA LEU A 348 2.88 -8.30 10.10
C LEU A 348 3.36 -8.56 8.68
N ARG A 349 4.49 -7.96 8.26
CA ARG A 349 5.12 -8.32 6.98
C ARG A 349 5.52 -9.81 6.91
N ILE A 350 5.52 -10.48 8.07
CA ILE A 350 5.80 -11.90 8.28
C ILE A 350 4.74 -12.52 9.26
N LEU A 351 3.56 -11.94 9.50
CA LEU A 351 2.58 -12.46 10.48
C LEU A 351 1.13 -12.33 10.02
N ASP A 352 0.49 -13.50 9.94
CA ASP A 352 -0.88 -13.84 10.32
C ASP A 352 -2.03 -12.81 10.25
N ASP A 353 -3.17 -13.25 9.72
CA ASP A 353 -4.44 -12.52 9.65
C ASP A 353 -4.99 -12.11 11.05
N SER A 354 -4.51 -12.73 12.14
CA SER A 354 -5.00 -12.46 13.50
C SER A 354 -4.61 -11.09 14.05
N THR A 355 -3.57 -10.44 13.51
CA THR A 355 -3.10 -9.12 13.96
C THR A 355 -3.70 -7.95 13.17
N VAL A 356 -4.57 -8.22 12.19
CA VAL A 356 -5.22 -7.22 11.35
C VAL A 356 -6.01 -6.20 12.19
N ILE A 357 -6.76 -6.65 13.22
CA ILE A 357 -7.55 -5.73 14.07
C ILE A 357 -6.67 -4.77 14.88
N GLU A 358 -5.57 -5.28 15.45
CA GLU A 358 -4.62 -4.45 16.20
C GLU A 358 -3.90 -3.47 15.27
N GLU A 359 -3.56 -3.90 14.05
CA GLU A 359 -2.99 -3.04 13.01
C GLU A 359 -3.92 -1.89 12.66
N GLY A 360 -5.19 -2.20 12.37
CA GLY A 360 -6.19 -1.20 12.04
C GLY A 360 -6.35 -0.15 13.14
N PHE A 361 -6.31 -0.58 14.40
CA PHE A 361 -6.36 0.34 15.53
C PHE A 361 -5.16 1.30 15.55
N TYR A 362 -3.93 0.79 15.49
CA TYR A 362 -2.74 1.64 15.47
C TYR A 362 -2.65 2.50 14.21
N TYR A 363 -3.11 1.98 13.06
CA TYR A 363 -3.21 2.69 11.80
C TYR A 363 -4.14 3.90 11.92
N ILE A 364 -5.36 3.73 12.41
CA ILE A 364 -6.30 4.84 12.63
C ILE A 364 -5.73 5.85 13.64
N LEU A 365 -5.13 5.38 14.73
CA LEU A 365 -4.52 6.27 15.72
C LEU A 365 -3.35 7.09 15.15
N SER A 366 -2.60 6.54 14.19
CA SER A 366 -1.51 7.25 13.51
C SER A 366 -1.99 8.49 12.74
N TYR A 367 -3.28 8.56 12.38
CA TYR A 367 -3.90 9.76 11.81
C TYR A 367 -4.55 10.66 12.87
N LEU A 368 -5.11 10.07 13.93
CA LEU A 368 -5.80 10.80 15.00
C LEU A 368 -4.87 11.78 15.72
N PHE A 369 -3.69 11.32 16.14
CA PHE A 369 -2.79 12.14 16.94
C PHE A 369 -2.17 13.31 16.14
N PRO A 370 -1.71 13.13 14.89
CA PRO A 370 -1.33 14.26 14.03
C PRO A 370 -2.48 15.23 13.77
N ALA A 371 -3.71 14.75 13.57
CA ALA A 371 -4.87 15.63 13.42
C ALA A 371 -5.12 16.48 14.68
N ALA A 372 -5.05 15.86 15.87
CA ALA A 372 -5.14 16.55 17.15
C ALA A 372 -4.01 17.57 17.35
N TRP A 373 -2.78 17.24 16.92
CA TRP A 373 -1.67 18.18 16.91
C TRP A 373 -1.93 19.38 16.00
N LYS A 374 -2.39 19.17 14.75
CA LYS A 374 -2.69 20.26 13.80
C LYS A 374 -3.77 21.19 14.34
N PHE A 375 -4.84 20.61 14.88
CA PHE A 375 -5.94 21.38 15.46
C PHE A 375 -5.47 22.20 16.67
N SER A 376 -4.71 21.59 17.59
CA SER A 376 -4.20 22.28 18.77
C SER A 376 -3.15 23.35 18.43
N TYR A 377 -2.25 23.09 17.48
CA TYR A 377 -1.32 24.08 16.94
C TYR A 377 -2.05 25.28 16.36
N LEU A 378 -3.01 25.05 15.46
CA LEU A 378 -3.77 26.12 14.82
C LEU A 378 -4.60 26.89 15.86
N TYR A 379 -5.19 26.21 16.83
CA TYR A 379 -5.93 26.84 17.93
C TYR A 379 -5.01 27.77 18.75
N VAL A 380 -3.83 27.29 19.14
CA VAL A 380 -2.82 28.09 19.85
C VAL A 380 -2.39 29.30 19.02
N SER A 381 -2.12 29.10 17.74
CA SER A 381 -1.74 30.16 16.80
C SER A 381 -2.86 31.19 16.60
N TYR A 382 -4.11 30.75 16.51
CA TYR A 382 -5.29 31.64 16.40
C TYR A 382 -5.51 32.45 17.67
N ILE A 383 -5.51 31.81 18.85
CA ILE A 383 -5.72 32.50 20.15
C ILE A 383 -4.67 33.60 20.34
N ARG A 384 -3.40 33.33 19.99
CA ARG A 384 -2.33 34.32 20.03
C ARG A 384 -2.59 35.48 19.06
N SER A 385 -3.03 35.16 17.84
CA SER A 385 -3.19 36.14 16.76
C SER A 385 -4.55 36.85 16.76
N LYS A 386 -5.51 36.47 17.60
CA LYS A 386 -6.89 36.98 17.58
C LYS A 386 -6.98 38.51 17.71
N THR A 387 -6.23 39.09 18.65
CA THR A 387 -6.19 40.55 18.86
C THR A 387 -5.48 41.26 17.71
N LEU A 388 -4.46 40.62 17.12
CA LEU A 388 -3.71 41.13 15.96
C LEU A 388 -4.59 41.16 14.71
N LEU A 389 -5.32 40.07 14.46
CA LEU A 389 -6.28 39.95 13.38
C LEU A 389 -7.34 41.04 13.44
N LYS A 390 -7.91 41.31 14.61
CA LYS A 390 -8.91 42.38 14.78
C LYS A 390 -8.35 43.78 14.47
N ARG A 391 -7.05 44.02 14.69
CA ARG A 391 -6.40 45.30 14.37
C ARG A 391 -6.00 45.42 12.91
N VAL A 392 -5.54 44.34 12.29
CA VAL A 392 -5.08 44.36 10.89
C VAL A 392 -6.24 44.22 9.91
N TRP A 393 -7.17 43.31 10.19
CA TRP A 393 -8.33 42.98 9.35
C TRP A 393 -9.62 42.89 10.17
N PRO A 394 -10.14 44.02 10.69
CA PRO A 394 -11.32 44.03 11.56
C PRO A 394 -12.55 43.36 10.93
N ARG A 395 -12.75 43.52 9.62
CA ARG A 395 -13.89 42.91 8.89
C ARG A 395 -13.75 41.40 8.68
N TRP A 396 -12.52 40.88 8.61
CA TRP A 396 -12.25 39.48 8.28
C TRP A 396 -11.85 38.64 9.50
N ALA A 397 -11.54 39.26 10.63
CA ALA A 397 -11.04 38.58 11.82
C ALA A 397 -12.00 37.49 12.34
N ASP A 398 -13.30 37.75 12.31
CA ASP A 398 -14.30 36.77 12.74
C ASP A 398 -14.46 35.65 11.71
N LEU A 399 -14.40 35.96 10.40
CA LEU A 399 -14.41 34.94 9.34
C LEU A 399 -13.18 34.02 9.42
N ILE A 400 -11.99 34.58 9.62
CA ILE A 400 -10.75 33.80 9.80
C ILE A 400 -10.86 32.91 11.04
N GLY A 401 -11.49 33.40 12.12
CA GLY A 401 -11.80 32.60 13.30
C GLY A 401 -12.71 31.41 12.97
N ILE A 402 -13.81 31.65 12.26
CA ILE A 402 -14.73 30.58 11.80
C ILE A 402 -13.96 29.56 10.93
N LEU A 403 -13.12 30.04 10.01
CA LEU A 403 -12.32 29.17 9.15
C LEU A 403 -11.33 28.31 9.94
N CYS A 404 -10.73 28.86 11.01
CA CYS A 404 -9.87 28.09 11.90
C CYS A 404 -10.64 26.97 12.62
N TYR A 405 -11.89 27.21 13.04
CA TYR A 405 -12.72 26.15 13.63
C TYR A 405 -13.19 25.12 12.59
N LEU A 406 -13.59 25.57 11.40
CA LEU A 406 -14.00 24.69 10.29
C LEU A 406 -12.85 23.82 9.75
N SER A 407 -11.60 24.21 9.97
CA SER A 407 -10.41 23.41 9.62
C SER A 407 -10.36 22.04 10.29
N ALA A 408 -11.12 21.83 11.38
CA ALA A 408 -11.28 20.52 12.00
C ALA A 408 -11.81 19.47 11.00
N ILE A 409 -12.68 19.88 10.06
CA ILE A 409 -13.28 18.98 9.07
C ILE A 409 -12.18 18.31 8.21
N PRO A 410 -11.35 19.06 7.45
CA PRO A 410 -10.29 18.44 6.66
C PRO A 410 -9.20 17.75 7.50
N PHE A 411 -9.05 18.10 8.78
CA PHE A 411 -8.11 17.39 9.67
C PHE A 411 -8.64 16.01 10.11
N ILE A 412 -9.96 15.85 10.22
CA ILE A 412 -10.59 14.57 10.62
C ILE A 412 -10.81 13.65 9.41
N LEU A 413 -10.94 14.19 8.19
CA LEU A 413 -11.19 13.37 6.99
C LEU A 413 -10.21 12.20 6.78
N PRO A 414 -8.88 12.33 6.98
CA PRO A 414 -7.97 11.18 6.86
C PRO A 414 -8.35 10.01 7.79
N ILE A 415 -8.83 10.31 9.00
CA ILE A 415 -9.28 9.31 9.99
C ILE A 415 -10.54 8.61 9.50
N ILE A 416 -11.47 9.37 8.90
CA ILE A 416 -12.71 8.80 8.35
C ILE A 416 -12.40 7.90 7.14
N PHE A 417 -11.40 8.25 6.33
CA PHE A 417 -10.98 7.46 5.17
C PHE A 417 -10.13 6.24 5.54
N SER A 418 -9.38 6.28 6.64
CA SER A 418 -8.57 5.15 7.10
C SER A 418 -9.40 3.98 7.64
N ILE A 419 -10.61 4.23 8.16
CA ILE A 419 -11.52 3.18 8.67
C ILE A 419 -12.00 2.22 7.54
N PRO A 420 -12.63 2.69 6.45
CA PRO A 420 -13.08 1.81 5.36
C PRO A 420 -11.90 1.21 4.59
N GLU A 421 -10.75 1.90 4.52
CA GLU A 421 -9.51 1.33 3.98
C GLU A 421 -9.06 0.12 4.80
N PHE A 422 -9.03 0.26 6.13
CA PHE A 422 -8.69 -0.83 7.05
C PHE A 422 -9.65 -2.04 6.91
N ILE A 423 -10.95 -1.79 6.72
CA ILE A 423 -11.96 -2.85 6.52
C ILE A 423 -11.94 -3.40 5.08
N HIS A 424 -10.98 -2.97 4.25
CA HIS A 424 -10.81 -3.40 2.85
C HIS A 424 -12.06 -3.15 1.97
N ILE A 425 -12.78 -2.04 2.22
CA ILE A 425 -13.93 -1.66 1.39
C ILE A 425 -13.44 -1.27 -0.01
N PRO A 426 -13.91 -1.93 -1.08
CA PRO A 426 -13.46 -1.66 -2.44
C PRO A 426 -13.56 -0.18 -2.80
N GLY A 427 -12.46 0.37 -3.31
CA GLY A 427 -12.36 1.79 -3.67
C GLY A 427 -11.82 2.71 -2.56
N PHE A 428 -11.60 2.25 -1.33
CA PHE A 428 -10.81 2.98 -0.35
C PHE A 428 -9.38 2.44 -0.36
N THR A 429 -8.45 3.21 -0.94
CA THR A 429 -7.05 2.81 -1.10
C THR A 429 -6.13 3.77 -0.33
N PRO A 430 -4.90 3.33 0.05
CA PRO A 430 -3.91 4.19 0.70
C PRO A 430 -3.69 5.51 -0.04
N THR A 431 -3.63 5.46 -1.37
CA THR A 431 -3.49 6.65 -2.24
C THR A 431 -4.58 7.69 -1.99
N ARG A 432 -5.84 7.27 -1.77
CA ARG A 432 -6.95 8.19 -1.47
C ARG A 432 -6.81 8.80 -0.09
N THR A 433 -6.42 8.01 0.92
CA THR A 433 -6.16 8.50 2.28
C THR A 433 -5.01 9.52 2.27
N TRP A 434 -3.93 9.27 1.52
CA TRP A 434 -2.83 10.22 1.31
C TRP A 434 -3.26 11.50 0.57
N ALA A 435 -4.18 11.41 -0.40
CA ALA A 435 -4.72 12.58 -1.08
C ALA A 435 -5.57 13.46 -0.15
N VAL A 436 -6.38 12.85 0.72
CA VAL A 436 -7.16 13.56 1.74
C VAL A 436 -6.24 14.17 2.80
N GLN A 437 -5.19 13.46 3.20
CA GLN A 437 -4.16 14.02 4.08
C GLN A 437 -3.46 15.22 3.42
N THR A 438 -3.17 15.15 2.13
CA THR A 438 -2.61 16.28 1.37
C THR A 438 -3.53 17.50 1.44
N ALA A 439 -4.84 17.32 1.27
CA ALA A 439 -5.80 18.42 1.44
C ALA A 439 -5.79 19.00 2.87
N SER A 440 -5.62 18.15 3.88
CA SER A 440 -5.44 18.55 5.28
C SER A 440 -4.20 19.43 5.47
N GLU A 441 -3.06 19.04 4.90
CA GLU A 441 -1.82 19.85 4.99
C GLU A 441 -1.94 21.17 4.23
N ILE A 442 -2.56 21.18 3.06
CA ILE A 442 -2.82 22.41 2.29
C ILE A 442 -3.69 23.36 3.13
N MET A 443 -4.72 22.86 3.79
CA MET A 443 -5.57 23.69 4.65
C MET A 443 -4.79 24.28 5.83
N LEU A 444 -3.95 23.46 6.49
CA LEU A 444 -3.06 23.92 7.56
C LEU A 444 -2.14 25.04 7.06
N LEU A 445 -1.49 24.82 5.91
CA LEU A 445 -0.58 25.78 5.29
C LEU A 445 -1.28 27.10 4.94
N LEU A 446 -2.45 27.05 4.32
CA LEU A 446 -3.22 28.24 3.95
C LEU A 446 -3.57 29.07 5.18
N LEU A 447 -4.03 28.42 6.25
CA LEU A 447 -4.37 29.10 7.49
C LEU A 447 -3.15 29.67 8.19
N ASP A 448 -2.05 28.92 8.26
CA ASP A 448 -0.81 29.39 8.86
C ASP A 448 -0.24 30.60 8.10
N MET A 449 -0.31 30.58 6.77
CA MET A 449 0.09 31.72 5.92
C MET A 449 -0.80 32.95 6.12
N ILE A 450 -2.11 32.78 6.33
CA ILE A 450 -3.02 33.89 6.67
C ILE A 450 -2.63 34.49 8.02
N LEU A 451 -2.39 33.65 9.03
CA LEU A 451 -2.00 34.08 10.37
C LEU A 451 -0.62 34.77 10.36
N LEU A 452 0.35 34.22 9.64
CA LEU A 452 1.67 34.81 9.45
C LEU A 452 1.58 36.15 8.73
N THR A 453 0.76 36.26 7.69
CA THR A 453 0.56 37.52 6.96
C THR A 453 -0.07 38.59 7.83
N ALA A 454 -1.08 38.22 8.65
CA ALA A 454 -1.68 39.14 9.62
C ALA A 454 -0.61 39.65 10.60
N PHE A 455 0.22 38.72 11.06
CA PHE A 455 1.26 38.97 12.02
C PHE A 455 2.36 39.89 11.45
N VAL A 456 2.87 39.61 10.25
CA VAL A 456 3.86 40.46 9.55
C VAL A 456 3.30 41.87 9.36
N LYS A 457 2.07 42.02 8.85
CA LYS A 457 1.44 43.34 8.67
C LYS A 457 1.29 44.11 9.98
N TYR A 458 0.96 43.42 11.07
CA TYR A 458 0.86 44.03 12.39
C TYR A 458 2.21 44.57 12.87
N VAL A 459 3.27 43.77 12.75
CA VAL A 459 4.63 44.16 13.13
C VAL A 459 5.13 45.30 12.26
N THR A 460 4.88 45.29 10.95
CA THR A 460 5.26 46.40 10.06
C THR A 460 4.60 47.71 10.49
N ARG A 461 3.30 47.69 10.83
CA ARG A 461 2.60 48.90 11.32
C ARG A 461 3.20 49.42 12.62
N ILE A 462 3.42 48.55 13.61
CA ILE A 462 4.00 48.97 14.89
C ILE A 462 5.45 49.43 14.74
N ASN A 463 6.21 48.83 13.82
CA ASN A 463 7.56 49.28 13.55
C ASN A 463 7.61 50.70 12.96
N ILE A 464 6.58 51.08 12.18
CA ILE A 464 6.42 52.45 11.66
C ILE A 464 5.96 53.39 12.80
N ASP A 465 5.03 52.94 13.65
CA ASP A 465 4.42 53.78 14.68
C ASP A 465 5.30 53.99 15.93
N ALA A 466 6.15 53.02 16.30
CA ALA A 466 6.90 53.01 17.57
C ALA A 466 8.33 53.59 17.48
N GLY A 467 8.88 53.81 16.27
CA GLY A 467 10.26 54.26 16.08
C GLY A 467 11.30 53.41 16.82
N ASP A 468 12.27 54.06 17.49
CA ASP A 468 13.34 53.40 18.27
C ASP A 468 12.91 52.91 19.66
N SER A 469 11.66 53.18 20.09
CA SER A 469 11.16 52.83 21.44
C SER A 469 10.61 51.40 21.56
N LYS A 470 11.14 50.46 20.78
CA LYS A 470 10.65 49.07 20.79
C LYS A 470 11.10 48.34 22.04
N SER A 471 10.14 47.76 22.76
CA SER A 471 10.45 46.79 23.80
C SER A 471 10.90 45.48 23.16
N ASP A 472 12.01 44.89 23.61
CA ASP A 472 12.49 43.56 23.17
C ASP A 472 11.43 42.44 23.24
N HIS A 473 10.41 42.58 24.09
CA HIS A 473 9.26 41.66 24.14
C HIS A 473 8.47 41.60 22.83
N PHE A 474 8.38 42.75 22.16
CA PHE A 474 7.67 42.90 20.89
C PHE A 474 8.44 42.22 19.75
N ASP A 475 9.77 42.12 19.86
CA ASP A 475 10.63 41.48 18.85
C ASP A 475 10.77 39.97 19.04
N ALA A 476 10.57 39.43 20.25
CA ALA A 476 10.62 37.98 20.46
C ALA A 476 9.48 37.24 19.71
N ILE A 477 8.25 37.74 19.82
CA ILE A 477 7.06 37.14 19.19
C ILE A 477 7.22 36.96 17.67
N PRO A 478 7.71 37.96 16.89
CA PRO A 478 7.91 37.81 15.45
C PRO A 478 8.98 36.82 15.05
N HIS A 479 10.11 36.80 15.74
CA HIS A 479 11.18 35.88 15.41
C HIS A 479 10.76 34.42 15.64
N TYR A 480 10.16 34.11 16.79
CA TYR A 480 9.69 32.76 17.06
C TYR A 480 8.44 32.39 16.24
N GLY A 481 7.55 33.35 15.99
CA GLY A 481 6.36 33.14 15.15
C GLY A 481 6.72 32.81 13.71
N SER A 482 7.62 33.57 13.09
CA SER A 482 8.10 33.30 11.73
C SER A 482 8.90 32.00 11.63
N ALA A 483 9.72 31.68 12.64
CA ALA A 483 10.44 30.41 12.69
C ALA A 483 9.48 29.21 12.77
N ALA A 484 8.43 29.29 13.61
CA ALA A 484 7.42 28.24 13.72
C ALA A 484 6.65 28.06 12.40
N SER A 485 6.20 29.15 11.77
CA SER A 485 5.52 29.08 10.47
C SER A 485 6.44 28.58 9.35
N GLY A 486 7.73 28.93 9.36
CA GLY A 486 8.71 28.42 8.41
C GLY A 486 8.93 26.90 8.56
N ALA A 487 9.01 26.40 9.78
CA ALA A 487 9.08 24.96 10.05
C ALA A 487 7.76 24.25 9.64
N CYS A 488 6.60 24.88 9.86
CA CYS A 488 5.30 24.38 9.41
C CYS A 488 5.18 24.32 7.88
N LEU A 489 5.71 25.33 7.16
CA LEU A 489 5.79 25.33 5.70
C LEU A 489 6.62 24.15 5.19
N LEU A 490 7.82 23.94 5.76
CA LEU A 490 8.67 22.81 5.39
C LEU A 490 7.98 21.47 5.67
N LEU A 491 7.27 21.36 6.79
CA LEU A 491 6.47 20.19 7.14
C LEU A 491 5.43 19.90 6.06
N CYS A 492 4.68 20.92 5.62
CA CYS A 492 3.67 20.78 4.59
C CYS A 492 4.28 20.38 3.24
N ILE A 493 5.43 20.96 2.86
CA ILE A 493 6.14 20.59 1.62
C ILE A 493 6.53 19.12 1.62
N VAL A 494 7.12 18.63 2.73
CA VAL A 494 7.49 17.22 2.86
C VAL A 494 6.25 16.33 2.78
N ALA A 495 5.18 16.69 3.49
CA ALA A 495 3.95 15.90 3.48
C ALA A 495 3.27 15.85 2.09
N LEU A 496 3.37 16.92 1.29
CA LEU A 496 2.85 16.98 -0.08
C LEU A 496 3.55 16.04 -1.06
N THR A 497 4.77 15.59 -0.75
CA THR A 497 5.50 14.64 -1.60
C THR A 497 5.03 13.20 -1.45
N ARG A 498 4.33 12.85 -0.35
CA ARG A 498 3.95 11.46 -0.06
C ARG A 498 3.06 10.80 -1.10
N PRO A 499 1.98 11.43 -1.61
CA PRO A 499 1.18 10.81 -2.66
C PRO A 499 1.97 10.59 -3.95
N LEU A 500 2.99 11.42 -4.22
CA LEU A 500 3.86 11.26 -5.38
C LEU A 500 4.82 10.08 -5.19
N ILE A 501 5.41 9.93 -4.00
CA ILE A 501 6.26 8.77 -3.68
C ILE A 501 5.44 7.48 -3.81
N GLU A 502 4.24 7.44 -3.22
CA GLU A 502 3.36 6.26 -3.28
C GLU A 502 2.93 5.92 -4.72
N ALA A 503 2.55 6.93 -5.51
CA ALA A 503 2.04 6.71 -6.86
C ALA A 503 3.13 6.34 -7.89
N TYR A 504 4.34 6.88 -7.74
CA TYR A 504 5.40 6.74 -8.75
C TYR A 504 6.58 5.86 -8.30
N LEU A 505 6.74 5.62 -7.00
CA LEU A 505 7.86 4.85 -6.42
C LEU A 505 7.38 3.88 -5.33
N PRO A 506 6.38 2.99 -5.58
CA PRO A 506 5.80 2.13 -4.55
C PRO A 506 6.79 1.12 -3.95
N GLU A 507 7.86 0.79 -4.67
CA GLU A 507 8.93 -0.09 -4.18
C GLU A 507 9.88 0.61 -3.18
N ARG A 508 9.83 1.95 -3.09
CA ARG A 508 10.67 2.77 -2.20
C ARG A 508 9.96 3.14 -0.91
N ALA A 509 9.51 2.12 -0.17
CA ALA A 509 8.88 2.29 1.14
C ALA A 509 9.78 3.02 2.16
N ASP A 510 11.10 2.93 1.99
CA ASP A 510 12.11 3.66 2.75
C ASP A 510 11.95 5.19 2.63
N LEU A 511 11.69 5.70 1.43
CA LEU A 511 11.46 7.13 1.20
C LEU A 511 10.16 7.61 1.85
N LEU A 512 9.10 6.80 1.78
CA LEU A 512 7.83 7.12 2.41
C LEU A 512 7.98 7.21 3.93
N THR A 513 8.61 6.20 4.55
CA THR A 513 8.89 6.18 5.99
C THR A 513 9.76 7.35 6.41
N GLY A 514 10.85 7.62 5.70
CA GLY A 514 11.71 8.78 5.96
C GLY A 514 10.95 10.11 5.91
N SER A 515 10.01 10.27 4.97
CA SER A 515 9.16 11.46 4.90
C SER A 515 8.23 11.61 6.11
N ILE A 516 7.74 10.50 6.67
CA ILE A 516 6.91 10.49 7.88
C ILE A 516 7.74 10.95 9.07
N THR A 517 8.91 10.35 9.25
CA THR A 517 9.84 10.67 10.34
C THR A 517 10.30 12.13 10.30
N VAL A 518 10.58 12.67 9.10
CA VAL A 518 10.92 14.11 8.93
C VAL A 518 9.75 15.02 9.31
N THR A 519 8.53 14.72 8.89
CA THR A 519 7.35 15.52 9.26
C THR A 519 7.13 15.50 10.77
N VAL A 520 7.22 14.33 11.42
CA VAL A 520 7.10 14.22 12.88
C VAL A 520 8.20 15.03 13.56
N GLY A 521 9.45 14.93 13.09
CA GLY A 521 10.55 15.76 13.58
C GLY A 521 10.27 17.26 13.46
N LEU A 522 9.71 17.71 12.34
CA LEU A 522 9.32 19.11 12.14
C LEU A 522 8.17 19.56 13.07
N MET A 523 7.24 18.67 13.41
CA MET A 523 6.21 18.97 14.42
C MET A 523 6.84 19.24 15.80
N HIS A 524 7.87 18.48 16.19
CA HIS A 524 8.63 18.73 17.42
C HIS A 524 9.36 20.06 17.37
N VAL A 525 9.98 20.40 16.22
CA VAL A 525 10.63 21.70 16.02
C VAL A 525 9.63 22.85 16.21
N VAL A 526 8.45 22.76 15.61
CA VAL A 526 7.37 23.75 15.77
C VAL A 526 6.95 23.89 17.24
N SER A 527 6.64 22.79 17.92
CA SER A 527 6.26 22.81 19.34
C SER A 527 7.38 23.35 20.23
N GLY A 528 8.63 22.98 19.97
CA GLY A 528 9.81 23.46 20.69
C GLY A 528 10.02 24.97 20.51
N ILE A 529 9.84 25.50 19.30
CA ILE A 529 9.90 26.95 19.02
C ILE A 529 8.82 27.69 19.81
N LEU A 530 7.59 27.16 19.87
CA LEU A 530 6.51 27.75 20.67
C LEU A 530 6.80 27.71 22.18
N LEU A 531 7.42 26.64 22.67
CA LEU A 531 7.88 26.55 24.06
C LEU A 531 8.97 27.57 24.38
N LEU A 532 9.97 27.72 23.50
CA LEU A 532 11.04 28.70 23.63
C LEU A 532 10.51 30.13 23.60
N MET A 533 9.53 30.42 22.75
CA MET A 533 8.81 31.70 22.74
C MET A 533 8.19 31.97 24.12
N LYS A 534 7.46 30.99 24.68
CA LYS A 534 6.87 31.12 26.02
C LYS A 534 7.93 31.33 27.10
N TRP A 535 9.01 30.56 27.07
CA TRP A 535 10.14 30.70 28.00
C TRP A 535 10.73 32.11 27.97
N ARG A 536 10.98 32.67 26.77
CA ARG A 536 11.52 34.02 26.59
C ARG A 536 10.57 35.10 27.10
N LEU A 537 9.27 34.95 26.87
CA LEU A 537 8.26 35.88 27.37
C LEU A 537 8.17 35.89 28.89
N VAL A 538 8.32 34.72 29.53
CA VAL A 538 8.29 34.58 30.99
C VAL A 538 9.58 35.11 31.64
N SER A 539 10.75 34.68 31.16
CA SER A 539 12.06 35.00 31.76
C SER A 539 12.40 36.49 31.79
N ARG A 540 12.00 37.27 30.79
CA ARG A 540 12.30 38.72 30.75
C ARG A 540 11.37 39.59 31.61
N ARG A 541 10.18 39.08 31.98
CA ARG A 541 9.27 39.80 32.87
C ARG A 541 9.84 39.94 34.29
N GLU A 542 10.73 39.02 34.69
CA GLU A 542 11.47 39.10 35.96
C GLU A 542 12.52 40.22 35.94
N TRP A 543 13.15 40.48 34.80
CA TRP A 543 14.13 41.56 34.67
C TRP A 543 13.51 42.95 34.78
N SER A 544 12.30 43.16 34.24
CA SER A 544 11.60 44.44 34.33
C SER A 544 10.89 44.68 35.66
N SER A 545 10.65 43.63 36.47
CA SER A 545 10.04 43.73 37.79
C SER A 545 11.03 43.83 38.95
N HIS A 546 12.35 43.70 38.71
CA HIS A 546 13.37 43.96 39.73
C HIS A 546 13.57 45.47 39.93
N PRO A 547 13.27 46.05 41.12
CA PRO A 547 13.35 47.49 41.37
C PRO A 547 14.78 48.09 41.39
N GLY A 548 15.80 47.35 40.92
CA GLY A 548 17.21 47.71 41.04
C GLY A 548 17.94 48.02 39.73
N ALA A 549 17.32 47.82 38.55
CA ALA A 549 17.99 47.96 37.26
C ALA A 549 17.47 49.13 36.40
N GLY A 550 16.85 50.13 37.04
CA GLY A 550 16.34 51.35 36.42
C GLY A 550 16.85 52.61 37.12
N THR A 551 18.17 52.76 37.27
CA THR A 551 18.74 54.07 37.53
C THR A 551 18.73 54.89 36.25
N VAL A 552 18.20 56.12 36.37
CA VAL A 552 18.31 57.25 35.43
C VAL A 552 17.23 57.36 34.35
N GLU A 553 15.96 57.52 34.74
CA GLU A 553 15.04 58.37 33.96
C GLU A 553 13.95 59.02 34.82
N LYS A 554 14.36 59.67 35.91
CA LYS A 554 13.51 60.56 36.71
C LYS A 554 14.28 61.83 37.06
N ARG A 555 14.62 62.65 36.06
CA ARG A 555 15.02 64.05 36.22
C ARG A 555 14.70 64.84 34.96
N THR A 556 13.48 65.36 34.90
CA THR A 556 13.11 66.68 34.33
C THR A 556 11.58 66.83 34.36
N ALA A 557 11.00 66.94 35.55
CA ALA A 557 9.65 67.46 35.73
C ALA A 557 9.58 68.10 37.12
N GLY A 558 10.25 69.24 37.24
CA GLY A 558 10.36 69.98 38.49
C GLY A 558 11.36 71.10 38.31
N VAL A 559 10.91 72.19 37.70
CA VAL A 559 11.30 73.60 37.89
C VAL A 559 10.76 74.39 36.69
N SER A 560 10.21 75.58 36.96
CA SER A 560 9.47 76.51 36.09
C SER A 560 7.97 76.19 36.00
N GLY A 561 7.05 76.97 36.54
CA GLY A 561 7.17 78.31 37.12
C GLY A 561 5.74 78.83 37.27
N ALA A 562 5.40 79.26 38.48
CA ALA A 562 4.18 79.97 38.77
C ALA A 562 4.14 81.28 37.97
N ASN A 563 2.99 81.58 37.35
CA ASN A 563 2.29 82.87 37.48
C ASN A 563 1.09 82.99 36.54
N SER A 564 0.13 83.80 37.00
CA SER A 564 -0.90 84.51 36.24
C SER A 564 -2.31 83.92 36.21
N THR A 565 -3.00 84.19 37.32
CA THR A 565 -4.39 84.68 37.41
C THR A 565 -4.87 85.50 36.21
N LYS A 566 -6.13 85.26 35.80
CA LYS A 566 -7.10 86.11 35.06
C LYS A 566 -7.73 85.29 33.93
N GLN A 567 -8.99 85.40 33.52
CA GLN A 567 -10.23 86.07 33.91
C GLN A 567 -11.19 85.74 32.73
N MET A 568 -12.51 85.77 32.95
CA MET A 568 -13.54 85.93 31.90
C MET A 568 -13.76 84.77 30.91
N ILE A 569 -14.94 84.52 30.31
CA ILE A 569 -16.36 84.87 30.44
C ILE A 569 -17.08 84.03 29.35
N ASN A 570 -18.32 83.60 29.63
CA ASN A 570 -19.41 83.20 28.71
C ASN A 570 -19.19 82.18 27.57
N SER A 571 -20.10 81.20 27.46
CA SER A 571 -21.35 81.36 26.66
C SER A 571 -22.06 80.03 26.36
N ARG A 572 -23.40 80.06 26.51
CA ARG A 572 -24.46 79.18 25.92
C ARG A 572 -24.47 77.70 26.32
N LYS A 573 -25.46 77.14 27.03
CA LYS A 573 -26.94 77.31 27.07
C LYS A 573 -27.64 76.88 25.76
N SER A 574 -28.23 75.68 25.76
CA SER A 574 -29.48 75.28 25.08
C SER A 574 -29.76 73.78 25.37
N THR A 575 -30.50 73.46 26.43
CA THR A 575 -31.91 72.97 26.42
C THR A 575 -32.12 71.56 25.81
N GLN A 576 -32.21 70.56 26.71
CA GLN A 576 -33.34 69.63 27.02
C GLN A 576 -34.55 69.55 26.05
N PRO A 577 -35.47 68.54 26.16
CA PRO A 577 -35.54 67.40 27.10
C PRO A 577 -36.07 66.04 26.54
N GLU A 578 -36.08 65.03 27.43
CA GLU A 578 -37.05 63.93 27.60
C GLU A 578 -37.27 62.90 26.46
N THR A 579 -37.14 61.59 26.73
CA THR A 579 -38.23 60.82 27.35
C THR A 579 -37.79 59.44 27.87
N MET A 580 -38.59 58.97 28.83
CA MET A 580 -38.52 57.76 29.65
C MET A 580 -38.76 56.43 28.92
N ASN A 581 -38.47 55.35 29.66
CA ASN A 581 -38.99 53.96 29.67
C ASN A 581 -37.86 52.96 29.39
N GLY A 582 -37.43 52.07 30.29
CA GLY A 582 -38.12 51.40 31.39
C GLY A 582 -38.67 50.07 30.89
N MET A 583 -37.91 48.97 31.05
CA MET A 583 -38.48 47.64 31.35
C MET A 583 -37.40 46.58 31.63
N GLN A 584 -37.56 45.95 32.79
CA GLN A 584 -37.01 44.64 33.16
C GLN A 584 -37.67 43.52 32.34
N SER A 585 -36.91 42.46 32.06
CA SER A 585 -37.41 41.08 31.90
C SER A 585 -36.18 40.16 31.96
N GLN A 586 -35.91 39.56 33.12
CA GLN A 586 -36.36 38.24 33.56
C GLN A 586 -35.90 37.05 32.70
N SER A 587 -35.23 36.18 33.43
CA SER A 587 -34.68 34.87 33.11
C SER A 587 -35.74 33.84 32.76
N GLU A 588 -35.46 33.01 31.76
CA GLU A 588 -36.04 31.66 31.70
C GLU A 588 -34.96 30.64 31.32
N ILE A 589 -34.82 29.66 32.21
CA ILE A 589 -34.00 28.47 32.14
C ILE A 589 -34.91 27.39 31.55
N HIS A 590 -34.56 26.83 30.39
CA HIS A 590 -35.16 25.58 29.90
C HIS A 590 -34.14 24.44 29.95
N SER A 591 -34.35 23.56 30.92
CA SER A 591 -33.79 22.22 31.00
C SER A 591 -34.53 21.29 30.03
N PHE A 592 -33.81 20.59 29.16
CA PHE A 592 -34.34 19.46 28.40
C PHE A 592 -33.92 18.14 29.05
N ASN A 593 -34.93 17.38 29.49
CA ASN A 593 -34.84 15.95 29.80
C ASN A 593 -34.78 15.17 28.48
N ILE A 594 -33.84 14.23 28.36
CA ILE A 594 -33.85 13.20 27.32
C ILE A 594 -34.03 11.84 28.00
N VAL A 595 -35.10 11.17 27.61
CA VAL A 595 -35.46 9.79 27.97
C VAL A 595 -34.70 8.82 27.05
N PRO A 596 -34.20 7.67 27.54
CA PRO A 596 -33.54 6.68 26.71
C PRO A 596 -34.54 5.71 26.09
N SER A 597 -34.40 5.43 24.80
CA SER A 597 -35.07 4.32 24.11
C SER A 597 -34.05 3.25 23.72
N HIS A 598 -34.11 2.10 24.38
CA HIS A 598 -33.65 0.83 23.82
C HIS A 598 -34.62 0.40 22.69
N ILE A 599 -34.13 -0.31 21.66
CA ILE A 599 -34.53 -1.69 21.31
C ILE A 599 -34.07 -2.13 19.90
N LEU A 600 -33.38 -3.29 19.94
CA LEU A 600 -33.30 -4.46 19.05
C LEU A 600 -32.77 -4.41 17.61
N ILE A 601 -31.69 -5.18 17.51
CA ILE A 601 -31.11 -5.96 16.43
C ILE A 601 -32.10 -7.02 15.90
N SER A 602 -32.10 -7.20 14.58
CA SER A 602 -32.35 -8.47 13.88
C SER A 602 -31.34 -8.62 12.76
#